data_AF-A0A849EKP9-F1
#
_entry.id   AF-A0A849EKP9-F1
#
_cell.length_a   1.000
_cell.length_b   1.000
_cell.length_c   1.000
_cell.angle_alpha   90.00
_cell.angle_beta   90.00
_cell.angle_gamma   90.00
#
_symmetry.space_group_name_H-M   'P 1'
#
loop_
_entity.id
_entity.type
_entity.pdbx_description
1 polymer ?
#
loop_
_entity_poly.entity_id
_entity_poly.type
_entity_poly.pdbx_seq_one_letter_code
_entity_poly.pdbx_strand_id
1 'polypeptide(L)'
;MKRSVTLLLILMTCLPWAVRPQEEKGGESETNFYGNMAITDALKEQSLAFVLEEDEMDYWKDQRNFEKSLKQENYTAYKTYIFFKRRSYLEHEQGCDIASEHGKGYNKQASFYTIQGKIALTGTKKVVENFRLTEETIASQH
;
A
#
# COMPACT_ATOMS: atom_id res chain seq x y z
N MET A 1 -12.93 57.91 28.48
CA MET A 1 -12.96 56.45 28.73
C MET A 1 -12.01 55.79 27.74
N LYS A 2 -10.76 55.58 28.14
CA LYS A 2 -9.72 54.96 27.30
C LYS A 2 -8.89 54.07 28.21
N ARG A 3 -8.42 52.96 27.64
CA ARG A 3 -7.49 51.96 28.21
C ARG A 3 -8.19 50.85 28.98
N SER A 4 -8.44 49.73 28.29
CA SER A 4 -8.34 48.34 28.81
C SER A 4 -8.68 47.32 27.72
N VAL A 5 -8.01 47.36 26.55
CA VAL A 5 -8.16 46.30 25.52
C VAL A 5 -6.80 45.71 25.10
N THR A 6 -5.70 46.19 25.65
CA THR A 6 -4.36 45.80 25.18
C THR A 6 -3.58 45.07 26.26
N LEU A 7 -4.09 43.95 26.75
CA LEU A 7 -3.34 43.10 27.69
C LEU A 7 -3.72 41.61 27.61
N LEU A 8 -4.17 41.16 26.44
CA LEU A 8 -4.39 39.75 26.14
C LEU A 8 -3.86 39.39 24.74
N LEU A 9 -2.67 39.86 24.40
CA LEU A 9 -2.01 39.61 23.10
C LEU A 9 -0.54 39.23 23.23
N ILE A 10 -0.12 38.73 24.39
CA ILE A 10 1.27 38.32 24.66
C ILE A 10 1.28 36.98 25.43
N LEU A 11 0.78 35.92 24.79
CA LEU A 11 1.06 34.53 25.20
C LEU A 11 0.87 33.54 24.03
N MET A 12 1.29 33.92 22.83
CA MET A 12 1.18 33.06 21.64
C MET A 12 2.32 33.29 20.64
N THR A 13 3.54 33.48 21.14
CA THR A 13 4.75 33.38 20.31
C THR A 13 5.86 32.70 21.12
N CYS A 14 6.59 31.79 20.48
CA CYS A 14 7.71 30.98 20.98
C CYS A 14 7.38 29.57 21.48
N LEU A 15 6.93 28.72 20.55
CA LEU A 15 7.59 27.43 20.36
C LEU A 15 7.88 27.29 18.87
N PRO A 16 9.11 27.53 18.39
CA PRO A 16 9.51 26.88 17.15
C PRO A 16 9.51 25.39 17.48
N TRP A 17 8.42 24.70 17.15
CA TRP A 17 8.50 23.26 16.97
C TRP A 17 9.63 23.04 15.97
N ALA A 18 10.75 22.54 16.48
CA ALA A 18 11.84 22.07 15.69
C ALA A 18 11.28 20.98 14.78
N VAL A 19 10.83 21.39 13.59
CA VAL A 19 10.65 20.50 12.45
C VAL A 19 12.04 19.97 12.19
N ARG A 20 12.36 18.83 12.79
CA ARG A 20 13.52 18.05 12.37
C ARG A 20 13.13 17.52 10.99
N PRO A 21 13.88 17.81 9.92
CA PRO A 21 13.79 17.00 8.72
C PRO A 21 14.01 15.55 9.16
N GLN A 22 13.04 14.67 8.94
CA GLN A 22 13.30 13.24 9.09
C GLN A 22 14.42 12.93 8.10
N GLU A 23 15.55 12.42 8.61
CA GLU A 23 16.57 11.82 7.77
C GLU A 23 15.90 10.70 6.99
N GLU A 24 15.80 10.91 5.68
CA GLU A 24 15.26 10.01 4.69
C GLU A 24 16.05 8.69 4.71
N LYS A 25 15.57 7.72 5.49
CA LYS A 25 15.75 6.29 5.19
C LYS A 25 14.68 5.83 4.18
N GLY A 26 14.42 6.66 3.16
CA GLY A 26 13.23 6.59 2.31
C GLY A 26 13.05 5.28 1.55
N GLY A 27 14.13 4.53 1.27
CA GLY A 27 14.03 3.27 0.52
C GLY A 27 13.48 2.07 1.29
N GLU A 28 13.86 1.91 2.56
CA GLU A 28 13.52 0.71 3.35
C GLU A 28 12.15 0.84 4.03
N SER A 29 11.83 2.02 4.57
CA SER A 29 10.52 2.24 5.21
C SER A 29 9.38 2.29 4.18
N GLU A 30 9.58 2.88 3.00
CA GLU A 30 8.57 2.89 1.94
C GLU A 30 8.33 1.49 1.38
N THR A 31 9.39 0.69 1.20
CA THR A 31 9.25 -0.70 0.74
C THR A 31 8.37 -1.49 1.69
N ASN A 32 8.65 -1.42 3.00
CA ASN A 32 7.85 -2.12 4.01
C ASN A 32 6.42 -1.57 4.07
N PHE A 33 6.25 -0.26 3.97
CA PHE A 33 4.93 0.36 4.00
C PHE A 33 4.04 -0.09 2.82
N TYR A 34 4.50 0.07 1.58
CA TYR A 34 3.71 -0.30 0.40
C TYR A 34 3.60 -1.82 0.21
N GLY A 35 4.59 -2.58 0.66
CA GLY A 35 4.51 -4.04 0.71
C GLY A 35 3.42 -4.53 1.66
N ASN A 36 3.41 -4.02 2.90
CA ASN A 36 2.39 -4.38 3.90
C ASN A 36 0.99 -3.92 3.47
N MET A 37 0.88 -2.72 2.87
CA MET A 37 -0.37 -2.23 2.31
C MET A 37 -0.89 -3.17 1.22
N ALA A 38 -0.03 -3.57 0.27
CA ALA A 38 -0.42 -4.50 -0.80
C ALA A 38 -0.92 -5.85 -0.28
N ILE A 39 -0.23 -6.41 0.71
CA ILE A 39 -0.64 -7.67 1.36
C ILE A 39 -1.99 -7.49 2.05
N THR A 40 -2.15 -6.41 2.82
CA THR A 40 -3.39 -6.11 3.54
C THR A 40 -4.57 -5.95 2.59
N ASP A 41 -4.38 -5.20 1.51
CA ASP A 41 -5.40 -5.00 0.50
C ASP A 41 -5.74 -6.31 -0.21
N ALA A 42 -4.75 -7.16 -0.54
CA ALA A 42 -5.00 -8.45 -1.17
C ALA A 42 -5.85 -9.37 -0.27
N LEU A 43 -5.50 -9.46 1.01
CA LEU A 43 -6.26 -10.26 1.98
C LEU A 43 -7.69 -9.74 2.14
N LYS A 44 -7.86 -8.41 2.17
CA LYS A 44 -9.19 -7.79 2.21
C LYS A 44 -9.98 -8.19 0.96
N GLU A 45 -9.42 -7.98 -0.23
CA GLU A 45 -10.04 -8.32 -1.51
C GLU A 45 -10.46 -9.78 -1.62
N GLN A 46 -9.62 -10.70 -1.15
CA GLN A 46 -9.91 -12.14 -1.10
C GLN A 46 -11.12 -12.49 -0.22
N SER A 47 -11.49 -11.60 0.70
CA SER A 47 -12.64 -11.78 1.59
C SER A 47 -13.88 -10.98 1.17
N LEU A 48 -13.78 -10.14 0.14
CA LEU A 48 -14.90 -9.33 -0.31
C LEU A 48 -15.91 -10.19 -1.07
N ALA A 49 -17.16 -10.12 -0.61
CA ALA A 49 -18.31 -10.65 -1.32
C ALA A 49 -19.23 -9.48 -1.70
N PHE A 50 -19.38 -9.23 -2.99
CA PHE A 50 -20.27 -8.19 -3.49
C PHE A 50 -21.64 -8.77 -3.80
N VAL A 51 -22.69 -8.08 -3.36
CA VAL A 51 -24.09 -8.44 -3.70
C VAL A 51 -24.47 -7.85 -5.06
N LEU A 52 -23.97 -6.65 -5.37
CA LEU A 52 -24.25 -5.93 -6.61
C LEU A 52 -22.98 -5.87 -7.49
N GLU A 53 -23.15 -6.13 -8.78
CA GLU A 53 -22.06 -6.04 -9.77
C GLU A 53 -21.52 -4.59 -9.89
N GLU A 54 -22.37 -3.59 -9.65
CA GLU A 54 -21.98 -2.18 -9.63
C GLU A 54 -21.00 -1.86 -8.50
N ASP A 55 -21.26 -2.38 -7.28
CA ASP A 55 -20.37 -2.20 -6.14
C ASP A 55 -18.99 -2.84 -6.39
N GLU A 56 -18.97 -4.03 -7.00
CA GLU A 56 -17.73 -4.69 -7.41
C GLU A 56 -16.98 -3.84 -8.44
N MET A 57 -17.68 -3.34 -9.46
CA MET A 57 -17.09 -2.52 -10.51
C MET A 57 -16.48 -1.22 -9.97
N ASP A 58 -17.18 -0.54 -9.07
CA ASP A 58 -16.72 0.70 -8.46
C ASP A 58 -15.51 0.46 -7.54
N TYR A 59 -15.54 -0.59 -6.73
CA TYR A 59 -14.40 -0.98 -5.92
C TYR A 59 -13.14 -1.17 -6.79
N TRP A 60 -13.25 -1.95 -7.88
CA TRP A 60 -12.10 -2.18 -8.75
C TRP A 60 -11.69 -0.95 -9.56
N LYS A 61 -12.61 -0.02 -9.81
CA LYS A 61 -12.29 1.26 -10.44
C LYS A 61 -11.44 2.11 -9.51
N ASP A 62 -11.79 2.17 -8.24
CA ASP A 62 -11.03 2.91 -7.23
C ASP A 62 -9.65 2.29 -7.01
N GLN A 63 -9.57 0.96 -6.92
CA GLN A 63 -8.29 0.24 -6.81
C GLN A 63 -7.35 0.58 -7.98
N ARG A 64 -7.85 0.54 -9.22
CA ARG A 64 -7.05 0.90 -10.40
C ARG A 64 -6.65 2.37 -10.44
N ASN A 65 -7.53 3.26 -9.96
CA ASN A 65 -7.22 4.69 -9.90
C ASN A 65 -6.10 4.95 -8.90
N PHE A 66 -6.16 4.34 -7.71
CA PHE A 66 -5.09 4.38 -6.72
C PHE A 66 -3.77 3.89 -7.31
N GLU A 67 -3.75 2.71 -7.93
CA GLU A 67 -2.54 2.12 -8.50
C GLU A 67 -1.94 2.99 -9.63
N LYS A 68 -2.80 3.61 -10.44
CA LYS A 68 -2.38 4.52 -11.49
C LYS A 68 -1.73 5.78 -10.90
N SER A 69 -2.33 6.38 -9.87
CA SER A 69 -1.77 7.53 -9.18
C SER A 69 -0.44 7.17 -8.51
N LEU A 70 -0.38 6.04 -7.79
CA LEU A 70 0.84 5.55 -7.16
C LEU A 70 1.96 5.34 -8.20
N LYS A 71 1.64 4.78 -9.36
CA LYS A 71 2.59 4.62 -10.47
C LYS A 71 3.14 5.95 -10.98
N GLN A 72 2.31 6.98 -11.04
CA GLN A 72 2.68 8.32 -11.51
C GLN A 72 3.53 9.07 -10.46
N GLU A 73 3.18 8.94 -9.19
CA GLU A 73 3.81 9.66 -8.07
C GLU A 73 5.11 8.99 -7.62
N ASN A 74 5.10 7.67 -7.41
CA ASN A 74 6.25 6.90 -6.94
C ASN A 74 6.28 5.51 -7.61
N TYR A 75 7.00 5.44 -8.72
CA TYR A 75 7.11 4.20 -9.51
C TYR A 75 7.76 3.04 -8.73
N THR A 76 8.66 3.33 -7.78
CA THR A 76 9.27 2.29 -6.93
C THR A 76 8.23 1.70 -5.98
N ALA A 77 7.46 2.55 -5.30
CA ALA A 77 6.35 2.14 -4.45
C ALA A 77 5.32 1.31 -5.23
N TYR A 78 4.94 1.76 -6.44
CA TYR A 78 4.05 1.00 -7.31
C TYR A 78 4.58 -0.40 -7.64
N LYS A 79 5.87 -0.54 -8.01
CA LYS A 79 6.46 -1.86 -8.28
C LYS A 79 6.43 -2.74 -7.04
N THR A 80 6.76 -2.20 -5.87
CA THR A 80 6.69 -2.92 -4.60
C THR A 80 5.26 -3.39 -4.34
N TYR A 81 4.28 -2.48 -4.45
CA TYR A 81 2.87 -2.78 -4.22
C TYR A 81 2.37 -3.91 -5.14
N ILE A 82 2.59 -3.79 -6.45
CA ILE A 82 2.15 -4.79 -7.43
C ILE A 82 2.87 -6.14 -7.25
N PHE A 83 4.14 -6.13 -6.84
CA PHE A 83 4.88 -7.35 -6.53
C PHE A 83 4.25 -8.11 -5.35
N PHE A 84 3.99 -7.42 -4.25
CA PHE A 84 3.40 -8.06 -3.07
C PHE A 84 1.93 -8.44 -3.28
N LYS A 85 1.15 -7.64 -4.02
CA LYS A 85 -0.18 -8.04 -4.51
C LYS A 85 -0.13 -9.37 -5.23
N ARG A 86 0.78 -9.51 -6.21
CA ARG A 86 0.96 -10.77 -6.93
C ARG A 86 1.30 -11.93 -6.01
N ARG A 87 2.21 -11.73 -5.04
CA ARG A 87 2.58 -12.79 -4.08
C ARG A 87 1.33 -13.29 -3.34
N SER A 88 0.56 -12.39 -2.75
CA SER A 88 -0.65 -12.74 -2.00
C SER A 88 -1.74 -13.39 -2.87
N TYR A 89 -1.90 -12.95 -4.11
CA TYR A 89 -2.85 -13.56 -5.04
C TYR A 89 -2.44 -14.99 -5.43
N LEU A 90 -1.15 -15.22 -5.71
CA LEU A 90 -0.64 -16.56 -6.03
C LEU A 90 -0.65 -17.51 -4.83
N GLU A 91 -0.47 -17.01 -3.62
CA GLU A 91 -0.64 -17.81 -2.40
C GLU A 91 -2.10 -18.24 -2.24
N HIS A 92 -3.05 -17.34 -2.50
CA HIS A 92 -4.49 -17.66 -2.46
C HIS A 92 -4.90 -18.70 -3.52
N GLU A 93 -4.34 -18.61 -4.73
CA GLU A 93 -4.58 -19.59 -5.83
C GLU A 93 -4.24 -21.04 -5.45
N GLN A 94 -3.38 -21.28 -4.45
CA GLN A 94 -3.00 -22.64 -4.06
C GLN A 94 -4.13 -23.39 -3.34
N GLY A 95 -5.07 -22.67 -2.73
CA GLY A 95 -6.17 -23.24 -1.94
C GLY A 95 -7.56 -22.83 -2.40
N CYS A 96 -7.67 -22.05 -3.47
CA CYS A 96 -8.92 -21.50 -3.95
C CYS A 96 -9.03 -21.63 -5.47
N ASP A 97 -10.12 -22.22 -5.95
CA ASP A 97 -10.50 -22.09 -7.36
C ASP A 97 -11.08 -20.68 -7.57
N ILE A 98 -10.21 -19.76 -7.96
CA ILE A 98 -10.56 -18.36 -8.11
C ILE A 98 -11.75 -18.18 -9.07
N ALA A 99 -11.80 -18.96 -10.15
CA ALA A 99 -12.83 -18.81 -11.16
C ALA A 99 -14.23 -19.18 -10.63
N SER A 100 -14.31 -20.10 -9.67
CA SER A 100 -15.58 -20.54 -9.07
C SER A 100 -15.95 -19.79 -7.80
N GLU A 101 -14.97 -19.39 -6.99
CA GLU A 101 -15.19 -18.82 -5.65
C GLU A 101 -15.29 -17.28 -5.65
N HIS A 102 -14.88 -16.61 -6.74
CA HIS A 102 -14.81 -15.14 -6.80
C HIS A 102 -15.58 -14.51 -7.97
N GLY A 103 -15.92 -13.24 -7.79
CA GLY A 103 -16.56 -12.40 -8.81
C GLY A 103 -15.68 -12.12 -10.04
N LYS A 104 -16.32 -11.68 -11.13
CA LYS A 104 -15.63 -11.40 -12.40
C LYS A 104 -14.54 -10.33 -12.25
N GLY A 105 -14.78 -9.35 -11.38
CA GLY A 105 -13.84 -8.26 -11.14
C GLY A 105 -12.56 -8.75 -10.45
N TYR A 106 -12.71 -9.61 -9.44
CA TYR A 106 -11.58 -10.26 -8.77
C TYR A 106 -10.80 -11.16 -9.74
N ASN A 107 -11.47 -11.98 -10.54
CA ASN A 107 -10.83 -12.87 -11.52
C ASN A 107 -9.97 -12.10 -12.53
N LYS A 108 -10.46 -10.92 -12.93
CA LYS A 108 -9.71 -9.99 -13.79
C LYS A 108 -8.48 -9.42 -13.08
N GLN A 109 -8.57 -9.08 -11.80
CA GLN A 109 -7.42 -8.60 -11.03
C GLN A 109 -6.38 -9.70 -10.79
N ALA A 110 -6.80 -10.92 -10.47
CA ALA A 110 -5.90 -12.07 -10.31
C ALA A 110 -5.05 -12.27 -11.58
N SER A 111 -5.71 -12.28 -12.74
CA SER A 111 -5.03 -12.35 -14.04
C SER A 111 -4.06 -11.18 -14.27
N PHE A 112 -4.48 -9.96 -13.91
CA PHE A 112 -3.66 -8.76 -14.03
C PHE A 112 -2.39 -8.82 -13.16
N TYR A 113 -2.51 -9.13 -11.88
CA TYR A 113 -1.37 -9.16 -10.96
C TYR A 113 -0.40 -10.30 -11.28
N THR A 114 -0.90 -11.46 -11.73
CA THR A 114 -0.04 -12.57 -12.18
C THR A 114 0.92 -12.13 -13.28
N ILE A 115 0.44 -11.33 -14.25
CA ILE A 115 1.24 -10.79 -15.35
C ILE A 115 2.09 -9.60 -14.89
N GLN A 116 1.47 -8.58 -14.28
CA GLN A 116 2.16 -7.32 -13.98
C GLN A 116 3.15 -7.42 -12.83
N GLY A 117 2.86 -8.20 -11.79
CA GLY A 117 3.82 -8.42 -10.70
C GLY A 117 5.06 -9.20 -11.14
N LYS A 118 4.96 -9.99 -12.22
CA LYS A 118 6.15 -10.61 -12.84
C LYS A 118 7.02 -9.56 -13.53
N ILE A 119 6.43 -8.53 -14.13
CA ILE A 119 7.18 -7.43 -14.75
C ILE A 119 7.80 -6.52 -13.69
N ALA A 120 7.12 -6.31 -12.56
CA ALA A 120 7.64 -5.54 -11.42
C ALA A 120 8.95 -6.12 -10.85
N LEU A 121 9.15 -7.44 -10.93
CA LEU A 121 10.36 -8.15 -10.50
C LEU A 121 11.62 -7.81 -11.32
N THR A 122 11.46 -7.49 -12.60
CA THR A 122 12.56 -7.34 -13.56
C THR A 122 13.50 -6.14 -13.28
N GLY A 123 13.23 -5.35 -12.23
CA GLY A 123 14.07 -4.23 -11.79
C GLY A 123 14.03 -3.94 -10.29
N THR A 124 13.71 -4.92 -9.44
CA THR A 124 13.53 -4.76 -7.98
C THR A 124 14.30 -5.79 -7.14
N LYS A 125 15.27 -6.51 -7.72
CA LYS A 125 16.04 -7.57 -7.04
C LYS A 125 16.52 -7.20 -5.62
N LYS A 126 16.97 -5.95 -5.43
CA LYS A 126 17.46 -5.40 -4.15
C LYS A 126 16.33 -5.14 -3.12
N VAL A 127 15.13 -4.83 -3.59
CA VAL A 127 13.93 -4.55 -2.75
C VAL A 127 13.39 -5.85 -2.14
N VAL A 128 13.37 -6.93 -2.93
CA VAL A 128 12.90 -8.25 -2.48
C VAL A 128 13.85 -8.84 -1.44
N GLU A 129 15.17 -8.72 -1.63
CA GLU A 129 16.15 -9.21 -0.65
C GLU A 129 16.04 -8.47 0.69
N ASN A 130 15.89 -7.14 0.67
CA ASN A 130 15.73 -6.35 1.90
C ASN A 130 14.45 -6.72 2.69
N PHE A 131 13.32 -6.94 2.00
CA PHE A 131 12.09 -7.37 2.66
C PHE A 131 12.18 -8.80 3.23
N ARG A 132 12.84 -9.71 2.51
CA ARG A 132 13.02 -11.11 2.97
C ARG A 132 13.87 -11.17 4.25
N LEU A 133 14.88 -10.30 4.35
CA LEU A 133 15.72 -10.17 5.55
C LEU A 133 14.94 -9.63 6.75
N THR A 134 13.98 -8.72 6.53
CA THR A 134 13.13 -8.22 7.63
C THR A 134 12.16 -9.27 8.16
N GLU A 135 11.55 -10.11 7.31
CA GLU A 135 10.65 -11.18 7.80
C GLU A 135 11.43 -12.29 8.53
N GLU A 136 12.61 -12.68 8.05
CA GLU A 136 13.48 -13.64 8.76
C GLU A 136 13.97 -13.09 10.11
N THR A 137 14.26 -11.79 10.20
CA THR A 137 14.68 -11.15 11.45
C THR A 137 13.53 -11.10 12.47
N ILE A 138 12.32 -10.73 12.05
CA ILE A 138 11.12 -10.69 12.91
C ILE A 138 10.72 -12.10 13.37
N ALA A 139 10.80 -13.10 12.48
CA ALA A 139 10.51 -14.49 12.82
C ALA A 139 11.53 -15.13 13.77
N SER A 140 12.76 -14.60 13.85
CA SER A 140 13.80 -15.11 14.77
C SER A 140 13.75 -14.52 16.19
N GLN A 141 12.87 -13.55 16.43
CA GLN A 141 12.70 -12.86 17.72
C GLN A 141 11.48 -13.34 18.52
N HIS A 142 10.75 -14.34 18.00
CA HIS A 142 9.61 -14.99 18.66
C HIS A 142 9.87 -16.50 18.79
#